data_AF-A0A7K6CDS3-F1
#
_entry.id   AF-A0A7K6CDS3-F1
#
_cell.length_a   1.000
_cell.length_b   1.000
_cell.length_c   1.000
_cell.angle_alpha   90.00
_cell.angle_beta   90.00
_cell.angle_gamma   90.00
#
_symmetry.space_group_name_H-M   'P 1'
#
loop_
_entity.id
_entity.type
_entity.pdbx_description
1 polymer ?
#
loop_
_entity_poly.entity_id
_entity_poly.type
_entity_poly.pdbx_seq_one_letter_code
_entity_poly.pdbx_strand_id
1 'polypeptide(L)'
;MEKGPFSVEWLAQSSRGGARETPGGCPSTARRPRRFPSPGHEAESAGAAPGRSRTKFSAAQLQELERSFREQRYIGAGEKRRLAAVLNLSQSQIKTWFQNRRMKFKRQTQDAR
;
A
#
# COMPACT_ATOMS: atom_id res chain seq x y z
N MET A 1 2.14 -18.28 20.66
CA MET A 1 3.11 -17.73 19.68
C MET A 1 2.37 -16.82 18.74
N GLU A 2 2.34 -15.53 19.08
CA GLU A 2 1.52 -14.52 18.42
C GLU A 2 2.21 -14.11 17.10
N LYS A 3 1.75 -14.69 15.99
CA LYS A 3 2.24 -14.37 14.65
C LYS A 3 1.32 -13.31 14.04
N GLY A 4 1.66 -12.04 14.21
CA GLY A 4 1.20 -10.93 13.36
C GLY A 4 2.35 -9.94 13.20
N PRO A 5 2.47 -9.14 12.10
CA PRO A 5 1.35 -8.64 11.28
C PRO A 5 1.71 -8.30 9.81
N PHE A 6 1.26 -9.03 8.76
CA PHE A 6 1.39 -8.53 7.36
C PHE A 6 0.33 -9.11 6.39
N SER A 7 -0.92 -9.30 6.83
CA SER A 7 -2.03 -9.50 5.90
C SER A 7 -2.69 -8.16 5.58
N VAL A 8 -3.05 -7.93 4.32
CA VAL A 8 -3.70 -6.71 3.80
C VAL A 8 -4.98 -6.36 4.58
N GLU A 9 -5.57 -7.32 5.31
CA GLU A 9 -6.68 -7.10 6.24
C GLU A 9 -6.37 -6.18 7.43
N TRP A 10 -5.14 -6.12 7.96
CA TRP A 10 -4.85 -5.26 9.10
C TRP A 10 -4.99 -3.77 8.73
N LEU A 11 -4.67 -3.40 7.48
CA LEU A 11 -4.83 -2.03 6.99
C LEU A 11 -6.30 -1.65 6.79
N ALA A 12 -7.20 -2.63 6.64
CA ALA A 12 -8.64 -2.39 6.49
C ALA A 12 -9.40 -2.45 7.83
N GLN A 13 -8.84 -3.05 8.88
CA GLN A 13 -9.54 -3.29 10.16
C GLN A 13 -9.40 -2.17 11.20
N SER A 14 -8.60 -1.13 10.97
CA SER A 14 -8.49 0.01 11.91
C SER A 14 -9.61 1.06 11.78
N SER A 15 -10.73 0.73 11.12
CA SER A 15 -11.96 1.54 11.09
C SER A 15 -13.13 0.82 11.77
N ARG A 16 -12.90 0.19 12.93
CA ARG A 16 -13.98 -0.17 13.86
C ARG A 16 -13.47 -0.13 15.29
N GLY A 17 -13.88 0.91 16.01
CA GLY A 17 -13.72 1.05 17.46
C GLY A 17 -14.00 2.50 17.84
N GLY A 18 -15.09 2.86 18.53
CA GLY A 18 -16.21 2.10 19.02
C GLY A 18 -17.31 3.07 19.44
N ALA A 19 -18.57 2.64 19.37
CA ALA A 19 -19.67 3.29 20.06
C ALA A 19 -20.29 2.23 20.95
N ARG A 20 -20.20 2.46 22.26
CA ARG A 20 -20.84 1.64 23.29
C ARG A 20 -22.34 1.77 23.11
N GLU A 21 -23.01 0.63 23.10
CA GLU A 21 -24.45 0.45 23.07
C GLU A 21 -25.12 1.30 24.18
N THR A 22 -26.04 2.19 23.79
CA THR A 22 -26.97 2.85 24.71
C THR A 22 -28.37 2.44 24.28
N PRO A 23 -29.19 1.77 25.12
CA PRO A 23 -30.55 1.43 24.74
C PRO A 23 -31.45 2.63 25.04
N GLY A 24 -32.17 3.13 24.02
CA GLY A 24 -33.18 4.14 24.26
C GLY A 24 -33.67 4.86 23.01
N GLY A 25 -34.87 4.49 22.56
CA GLY A 25 -35.87 5.42 22.03
C GLY A 25 -35.60 6.09 20.69
N CYS A 26 -36.26 5.59 19.64
CA CYS A 26 -36.66 6.44 18.51
C CYS A 26 -37.57 7.58 19.02
N PRO A 27 -37.50 8.78 18.42
CA PRO A 27 -38.59 9.07 17.48
C PRO A 27 -38.15 9.82 16.22
N SER A 28 -38.84 9.42 15.14
CA SER A 28 -38.87 10.04 13.83
C SER A 28 -39.24 11.52 13.90
N THR A 29 -38.42 12.40 13.34
CA THR A 29 -38.90 13.68 12.78
C THR A 29 -38.25 13.95 11.43
N ALA A 30 -39.12 14.20 10.47
CA ALA A 30 -38.87 14.29 9.05
C ALA A 30 -37.88 15.41 8.65
N ARG A 31 -37.07 15.13 7.63
CA ARG A 31 -36.89 16.07 6.49
C ARG A 31 -36.67 15.27 5.20
N ARG A 32 -37.36 15.75 4.17
CA ARG A 32 -37.85 15.09 2.94
C ARG A 32 -36.77 14.51 1.98
N PRO A 33 -37.20 13.63 1.06
CA PRO A 33 -36.31 12.76 0.28
C PRO A 33 -35.79 13.45 -0.98
N ARG A 34 -34.56 13.13 -1.40
CA ARG A 34 -34.12 13.35 -2.78
C ARG A 34 -33.39 12.12 -3.33
N ARG A 35 -34.19 11.38 -4.12
CA ARG A 35 -33.87 10.63 -5.34
C ARG A 35 -32.91 9.45 -5.21
N PHE A 36 -33.53 8.28 -5.13
CA PHE A 36 -33.14 7.15 -5.98
C PHE A 36 -33.34 7.53 -7.45
N PRO A 37 -32.35 7.24 -8.31
CA PRO A 37 -32.67 6.69 -9.62
C PRO A 37 -31.95 5.34 -9.83
N SER A 38 -32.74 4.28 -9.98
CA SER A 38 -32.45 3.14 -10.84
C SER A 38 -33.43 3.21 -12.01
N PRO A 39 -33.24 2.50 -13.14
CA PRO A 39 -32.03 2.00 -13.79
C PRO A 39 -31.99 2.45 -15.28
N GLY A 40 -30.82 2.69 -15.86
CA GLY A 40 -30.75 2.92 -17.31
C GLY A 40 -29.45 3.54 -17.81
N HIS A 41 -28.55 2.65 -18.27
CA HIS A 41 -27.51 2.86 -19.27
C HIS A 41 -26.47 4.00 -19.12
N GLU A 42 -25.35 3.73 -19.76
CA GLU A 42 -24.21 4.60 -20.05
C GLU A 42 -23.19 4.87 -18.92
N ALA A 43 -21.97 4.43 -19.25
CA ALA A 43 -20.72 4.55 -18.52
C ALA A 43 -20.44 5.94 -17.93
N GLU A 44 -19.93 5.97 -16.71
CA GLU A 44 -18.55 6.41 -16.40
C GLU A 44 -18.41 6.54 -14.87
N SER A 45 -18.20 5.40 -14.21
CA SER A 45 -17.75 5.38 -12.81
C SER A 45 -16.24 5.28 -12.82
N ALA A 46 -15.57 6.42 -12.73
CA ALA A 46 -14.13 6.48 -12.47
C ALA A 46 -13.81 7.52 -11.39
N GLY A 47 -14.60 7.51 -10.31
CA GLY A 47 -14.21 8.06 -9.00
C GLY A 47 -13.37 7.09 -8.19
N ALA A 48 -12.56 6.23 -8.83
CA ALA A 48 -11.52 5.48 -8.17
C ALA A 48 -10.24 6.30 -8.33
N ALA A 49 -9.69 6.83 -7.24
CA ALA A 49 -8.36 7.38 -7.23
C ALA A 49 -7.46 6.42 -8.03
N PRO A 50 -6.80 6.85 -9.12
CA PRO A 50 -6.05 5.95 -9.98
C PRO A 50 -4.94 5.36 -9.11
N GLY A 51 -5.16 4.12 -8.65
CA GLY A 51 -4.17 3.38 -7.89
C GLY A 51 -2.92 3.41 -8.72
N ARG A 52 -1.84 4.01 -8.18
CA ARG A 52 -0.61 4.30 -8.93
C ARG A 52 -0.25 3.07 -9.75
N SER A 53 -0.43 3.17 -11.07
CA SER A 53 -0.26 2.05 -11.99
C SER A 53 1.06 1.38 -11.67
N ARG A 54 0.99 0.09 -11.33
CA ARG A 54 2.14 -0.63 -10.79
C ARG A 54 3.25 -0.66 -11.83
N THR A 55 4.24 0.22 -11.67
CA THR A 55 5.38 0.29 -12.59
C THR A 55 6.25 -0.94 -12.41
N LYS A 56 6.53 -1.65 -13.51
CA LYS A 56 7.56 -2.69 -13.54
C LYS A 56 8.92 -2.04 -13.76
N PHE A 57 9.92 -2.43 -12.99
CA PHE A 57 11.30 -2.00 -13.20
C PHE A 57 11.92 -2.81 -14.35
N SER A 58 12.77 -2.16 -15.14
CA SER A 58 13.60 -2.81 -16.17
C SER A 58 14.62 -3.77 -15.53
N ALA A 59 15.07 -4.77 -16.29
CA ALA A 59 16.12 -5.70 -15.85
C ALA A 59 17.40 -4.96 -15.43
N ALA A 60 17.82 -3.93 -16.19
CA ALA A 60 18.99 -3.13 -15.86
C ALA A 60 18.82 -2.38 -14.53
N GLN A 61 17.63 -1.82 -14.28
CA GLN A 61 17.32 -1.15 -13.01
C GLN A 61 17.37 -2.13 -11.84
N LEU A 62 16.83 -3.33 -12.01
CA LEU A 62 16.87 -4.37 -10.98
C LEU A 62 18.29 -4.83 -10.68
N GLN A 63 19.14 -5.01 -11.70
CA GLN A 63 20.53 -5.41 -11.52
C GLN A 63 21.31 -4.40 -10.69
N GLU A 64 21.16 -3.11 -10.99
CA GLU A 64 21.83 -2.04 -10.25
C GLU A 64 21.34 -1.97 -8.80
N LEU A 65 20.03 -2.06 -8.57
CA LEU A 65 19.44 -2.09 -7.23
C LEU A 65 19.93 -3.31 -6.42
N GLU A 66 20.04 -4.47 -7.06
CA GLU A 66 20.53 -5.71 -6.42
C GLU A 66 22.04 -5.64 -6.15
N ARG A 67 22.82 -4.97 -7.00
CA ARG A 67 24.24 -4.68 -6.74
C ARG A 67 24.38 -3.85 -5.47
N SER A 68 23.73 -2.70 -5.39
CA SER A 68 23.78 -1.84 -4.19
C SER A 68 23.25 -2.56 -2.95
N PHE A 69 22.23 -3.41 -3.08
CA PHE A 69 21.69 -4.17 -1.94
C PHE A 69 22.68 -5.18 -1.36
N ARG A 70 23.49 -5.82 -2.21
CA ARG A 70 24.54 -6.77 -1.77
C ARG A 70 25.62 -6.07 -0.95
N GLU A 71 25.98 -4.86 -1.33
CA GLU A 71 26.94 -4.02 -0.62
C GLU A 71 26.34 -3.48 0.69
N GLN A 72 25.13 -2.90 0.61
CA GLN A 72 24.48 -2.25 1.74
C GLN A 72 22.98 -2.60 1.78
N ARG A 73 22.59 -3.42 2.76
CA ARG A 73 21.20 -3.87 2.95
C ARG A 73 20.22 -2.73 3.31
N TYR A 74 20.74 -1.59 3.78
CA TYR A 74 19.98 -0.42 4.24
C TYR A 74 20.61 0.86 3.69
N ILE A 75 20.04 1.46 2.66
CA ILE A 75 20.59 2.70 2.07
C ILE A 75 20.17 3.95 2.85
N GLY A 76 21.10 4.90 2.98
CA GLY A 76 20.88 6.22 3.56
C GLY A 76 20.27 7.23 2.57
N ALA A 77 20.04 8.46 3.02
CA ALA A 77 19.42 9.51 2.20
C ALA A 77 20.27 9.93 0.99
N GLY A 78 21.60 9.99 1.14
CA GLY A 78 22.53 10.32 0.05
C GLY A 78 22.49 9.28 -1.06
N GLU A 79 22.67 8.01 -0.70
CA GLU A 79 22.68 6.91 -1.67
C GLU A 79 21.34 6.72 -2.36
N LYS A 80 20.24 6.89 -1.61
CA LYS A 80 18.89 6.92 -2.17
C LYS A 80 18.71 8.01 -3.23
N ARG A 81 19.29 9.20 -3.03
CA ARG A 81 19.24 10.30 -4.02
C ARG A 81 20.07 9.95 -5.26
N ARG A 82 21.26 9.38 -5.07
CA ARG A 82 22.14 8.93 -6.16
C ARG A 82 21.44 7.89 -7.05
N LEU A 83 20.91 6.81 -6.46
CA LEU A 83 20.24 5.75 -7.19
C LEU A 83 18.98 6.23 -7.91
N ALA A 84 18.22 7.14 -7.29
CA ALA A 84 17.07 7.77 -7.93
C ALA A 84 17.46 8.50 -9.23
N ALA A 85 18.55 9.26 -9.20
CA ALA A 85 19.05 9.98 -10.37
C ALA A 85 19.58 9.03 -11.46
N VAL A 86 20.40 8.04 -11.09
CA VAL A 86 21.01 7.09 -12.05
C VAL A 86 19.96 6.21 -12.74
N LEU A 87 18.95 5.75 -11.98
CA LEU A 87 17.95 4.81 -12.49
C LEU A 87 16.70 5.48 -13.04
N ASN A 88 16.62 6.81 -13.02
CA ASN A 88 15.43 7.59 -13.36
C ASN A 88 14.19 7.12 -12.58
N LEU A 89 14.37 6.86 -11.28
CA LEU A 89 13.31 6.42 -10.37
C LEU A 89 13.10 7.46 -9.27
N SER A 90 11.90 7.51 -8.70
CA SER A 90 11.67 8.35 -7.52
C SER A 90 12.35 7.74 -6.30
N GLN A 91 12.83 8.61 -5.41
CA GLN A 91 13.30 8.25 -4.08
C GLN A 91 12.31 7.34 -3.31
N SER A 92 11.00 7.52 -3.50
CA SER A 92 9.98 6.67 -2.87
C SER A 92 10.00 5.25 -3.43
N GLN A 93 10.11 5.09 -4.76
CA GLN A 93 10.24 3.77 -5.40
C GLN A 93 11.49 3.03 -4.92
N ILE A 94 12.62 3.74 -4.81
CA ILE A 94 13.87 3.19 -4.26
C ILE A 94 13.66 2.70 -2.82
N LYS A 95 13.04 3.52 -1.95
CA LYS A 95 12.71 3.13 -0.56
C LYS A 95 11.85 1.86 -0.53
N THR A 96 10.77 1.83 -1.30
CA THR A 96 9.84 0.70 -1.35
C THR A 96 10.52 -0.56 -1.87
N TRP A 97 11.36 -0.44 -2.89
CA TRP A 97 12.13 -1.56 -3.42
C TRP A 97 13.06 -2.16 -2.35
N PHE A 98 13.83 -1.31 -1.64
CA PHE A 98 14.72 -1.78 -0.56
C PHE A 98 13.97 -2.38 0.64
N GLN A 99 12.76 -1.89 0.94
CA GLN A 99 11.90 -2.51 1.94
C GLN A 99 11.46 -3.91 1.50
N ASN A 100 10.94 -4.03 0.29
CA ASN A 100 10.51 -5.32 -0.28
C ASN A 100 11.67 -6.31 -0.39
N ARG A 101 12.85 -5.82 -0.79
CA ARG A 101 14.03 -6.67 -0.96
C ARG A 101 14.50 -7.29 0.35
N ARG A 102 14.53 -6.50 1.43
CA ARG A 102 14.83 -7.00 2.79
C ARG A 102 13.82 -8.02 3.28
N MET A 103 12.53 -7.81 3.03
CA MET A 103 11.49 -8.79 3.39
C MET A 103 11.72 -10.12 2.66
N LYS A 104 12.01 -10.07 1.35
CA LYS A 104 12.34 -11.27 0.56
C LYS A 104 13.59 -11.98 1.12
N PHE A 105 14.65 -11.22 1.42
CA PHE A 105 15.88 -11.77 2.00
C PHE A 105 15.60 -12.48 3.34
N LYS A 106 14.86 -11.83 4.26
CA LYS A 106 14.47 -12.42 5.54
C LYS A 106 13.70 -13.73 5.35
N ARG A 107 12.75 -13.77 4.42
CA ARG A 107 11.98 -14.98 4.11
C ARG A 107 12.89 -16.10 3.60
N GLN A 108 13.81 -15.80 2.68
CA GLN A 108 14.76 -16.78 2.15
C GLN A 108 15.68 -17.34 3.25
N THR A 109 16.10 -16.52 4.21
CA THR A 109 16.92 -16.99 5.33
C THR A 109 16.13 -17.83 6.35
N GLN A 110 14.83 -17.59 6.52
CA GLN A 110 13.98 -18.35 7.44
C GLN A 110 13.45 -19.65 6.84
N ASP A 111 13.19 -19.68 5.53
CA ASP A 111 12.71 -20.85 4.81
C ASP A 111 13.83 -21.89 4.58
N ALA A 112 15.08 -21.46 4.66
CA ALA A 112 16.26 -22.32 4.59
C ALA A 112 16.64 -22.98 5.94
N ARG A 113 15.81 -22.83 6.98
CA ARG A 113 16.02 -23.40 8.32
C ARG A 113 14.85 -24.28 8.70
#